data_AF-A0A9E1P847-F1
#
_entry.id   AF-A0A9E1P847-F1
#
_cell.length_a   1.000
_cell.length_b   1.000
_cell.length_c   1.000
_cell.angle_alpha   90.00
_cell.angle_beta   90.00
_cell.angle_gamma   90.00
#
_symmetry.space_group_name_H-M   'P 1'
#
loop_
_entity.id
_entity.type
_entity.pdbx_description
1 polymer ?
#
loop_
_entity_poly.entity_id
_entity_poly.type
_entity_poly.pdbx_seq_one_letter_code
_entity_poly.pdbx_strand_id
1 'polypeptide(L)'
;MKCEKCGLLTEDNIADYGYKALCIHCAEKMSEQKPVLCHYCNKQIWPNMSRFEGHETAVCQQCYKDKDQICFNCRFPILNNSEKKTRICEFCKPDLTLPGFTLQNLEPISAFISKYWSLPKETPDIQWIPILQLSEIQGHKTVDGTDESLDLFIQSFFPVFFRDKTIFTYPEIVNSWFIPYFGGQLVVSEVFSRYDLENTNGHTPFDDLAFGLGRYFTYLIAKLLKNNQALRYVKQFPKNSAAPEFLKLKAMGEYRKHAEVKSYAEENLSKYAKKYYNQN
;
A
#
# COMPACT_ATOMS: atom_id res chain seq x y z
N MET A 1 -27.40 -27.79 -26.83
CA MET A 1 -26.03 -27.25 -26.58
C MET A 1 -25.92 -26.67 -25.18
N LYS A 2 -24.72 -26.57 -24.57
CA LYS A 2 -24.56 -26.09 -23.19
C LYS A 2 -24.19 -24.60 -23.17
N CYS A 3 -24.93 -23.77 -22.44
CA CYS A 3 -24.61 -22.36 -22.23
C CYS A 3 -23.30 -22.22 -21.43
N GLU A 4 -22.32 -21.50 -21.96
CA GLU A 4 -21.01 -21.35 -21.31
C GLU A 4 -21.01 -20.43 -20.08
N LYS A 5 -22.12 -19.71 -19.83
CA LYS A 5 -22.26 -18.80 -18.67
C LYS A 5 -22.96 -19.45 -17.48
N CYS A 6 -24.06 -20.17 -17.70
CA CYS A 6 -24.86 -20.79 -16.62
C CYS A 6 -24.81 -22.32 -16.61
N GLY A 7 -24.22 -22.94 -17.64
CA GLY A 7 -24.09 -24.40 -17.72
C GLY A 7 -25.38 -25.14 -18.09
N LEU A 8 -26.48 -24.44 -18.39
CA LEU A 8 -27.75 -25.06 -18.79
C LEU A 8 -27.67 -25.64 -20.21
N LEU A 9 -28.26 -26.81 -20.39
CA LEU A 9 -28.50 -27.38 -21.72
C LEU A 9 -29.72 -26.70 -22.34
N THR A 10 -29.58 -26.19 -23.57
CA THR A 10 -30.67 -25.53 -24.30
C THR A 10 -30.84 -26.16 -25.68
N GLU A 11 -32.08 -26.22 -26.14
CA GLU A 11 -32.48 -26.58 -27.51
C GLU A 11 -32.64 -25.33 -28.40
N ASP A 12 -32.81 -24.15 -27.79
CA ASP A 12 -33.05 -22.90 -28.49
C ASP A 12 -31.77 -22.25 -29.07
N ASN A 13 -31.96 -21.52 -30.18
CA ASN A 13 -30.94 -20.80 -30.93
C ASN A 13 -29.94 -20.07 -30.03
N ILE A 14 -28.68 -20.48 -30.12
CA ILE A 14 -27.58 -19.77 -29.48
C ILE A 14 -27.33 -18.50 -30.29
N ALA A 15 -27.46 -17.35 -29.63
CA ALA A 15 -26.96 -16.10 -30.17
C ALA A 15 -25.42 -16.16 -30.11
N ASP A 16 -24.78 -16.26 -31.27
CA ASP A 16 -23.33 -16.24 -31.38
C ASP A 16 -22.85 -14.78 -31.29
N TYR A 17 -22.43 -14.38 -30.08
CA TYR A 17 -21.86 -13.05 -29.83
C TYR A 17 -20.36 -13.00 -30.16
N GLY A 18 -19.86 -13.87 -31.05
CA GLY A 18 -18.50 -13.88 -31.57
C GLY A 18 -17.42 -14.33 -30.57
N TYR A 19 -17.79 -14.58 -29.30
CA TYR A 19 -16.84 -14.97 -28.25
C TYR A 19 -17.34 -16.05 -27.28
N LYS A 20 -18.66 -16.36 -27.21
CA LYS A 20 -19.25 -17.46 -26.39
C LYS A 20 -20.66 -17.85 -26.85
N ALA A 21 -20.98 -19.13 -26.66
CA ALA A 21 -22.30 -19.71 -26.88
C ALA A 21 -23.22 -19.50 -25.65
N LEU A 22 -24.20 -18.59 -25.74
CA LEU A 22 -25.07 -18.19 -24.63
C LEU A 22 -26.54 -18.58 -24.86
N CYS A 23 -27.25 -18.93 -23.78
CA CYS A 23 -28.71 -19.07 -23.82
C CYS A 23 -29.40 -17.70 -23.90
N ILE A 24 -30.62 -17.65 -24.43
CA ILE A 24 -31.41 -16.43 -24.63
C ILE A 24 -31.50 -15.59 -23.35
N HIS A 25 -31.78 -16.21 -22.20
CA HIS A 25 -31.86 -15.49 -20.92
C HIS A 25 -30.53 -14.87 -20.48
N CYS A 26 -29.41 -15.55 -20.72
CA CYS A 26 -28.08 -15.00 -20.47
C CYS A 26 -27.72 -13.89 -21.47
N ALA A 27 -28.18 -14.00 -22.71
CA ALA A 27 -28.00 -12.99 -23.75
C ALA A 27 -28.80 -11.71 -23.44
N GLU A 28 -30.07 -11.84 -23.06
CA GLU A 28 -30.93 -10.72 -22.66
C GLU A 28 -30.34 -9.97 -21.47
N LYS A 29 -29.98 -10.68 -20.40
CA LYS A 29 -29.34 -10.09 -19.21
C LYS A 29 -27.97 -9.45 -19.51
N MET A 30 -27.32 -9.86 -20.60
CA MET A 30 -26.08 -9.24 -21.08
C MET A 30 -26.31 -8.00 -21.93
N SER A 31 -27.38 -7.97 -22.72
CA SER A 31 -27.75 -6.81 -23.54
C SER A 31 -28.03 -5.56 -22.70
N GLU A 32 -28.41 -5.73 -21.43
CA GLU A 32 -28.62 -4.65 -20.46
C GLU A 32 -27.31 -4.04 -19.93
N GLN A 33 -26.19 -4.75 -20.03
CA GLN A 33 -24.90 -4.30 -19.50
C GLN A 33 -24.08 -3.60 -20.61
N LYS A 34 -23.89 -2.29 -20.46
CA LYS A 34 -23.15 -1.50 -21.44
C LYS A 34 -21.68 -1.91 -21.50
N PRO A 35 -21.09 -2.10 -22.70
CA PRO A 35 -19.67 -2.31 -22.84
C PRO A 35 -18.89 -1.08 -22.36
N VAL A 36 -17.71 -1.30 -21.80
CA VAL A 36 -16.76 -0.24 -21.44
C VAL A 36 -15.70 -0.12 -22.53
N LEU A 37 -15.09 1.05 -22.71
CA LEU A 37 -14.02 1.21 -23.69
C LEU A 37 -12.66 0.93 -23.05
N CYS A 38 -11.78 0.27 -23.79
CA CYS A 38 -10.39 0.12 -23.39
C CYS A 38 -9.69 1.49 -23.41
N HIS A 39 -9.04 1.85 -22.30
CA HIS A 39 -8.26 3.08 -22.14
C HIS A 39 -7.29 3.35 -23.30
N TYR A 40 -6.59 2.30 -23.76
CA TYR A 40 -5.53 2.45 -24.75
C TYR A 40 -5.96 2.31 -26.20
N CYS A 41 -6.79 1.31 -26.52
CA CYS A 41 -7.15 1.01 -27.91
C CYS A 41 -8.57 1.46 -28.28
N ASN A 42 -9.33 2.02 -27.34
CA ASN A 42 -10.74 2.43 -27.49
C ASN A 42 -11.68 1.33 -28.00
N LYS A 43 -11.25 0.06 -28.02
CA LYS A 43 -12.11 -1.08 -28.38
C LYS A 43 -13.09 -1.35 -27.23
N GLN A 44 -14.29 -1.78 -27.60
CA GLN A 44 -15.31 -2.21 -26.63
C GLN A 44 -14.85 -3.47 -25.89
N ILE A 45 -14.96 -3.43 -24.57
CA ILE A 45 -14.75 -4.55 -23.66
C ILE A 45 -16.13 -4.95 -23.11
N TRP A 46 -16.60 -6.11 -23.55
CA TRP A 46 -17.88 -6.63 -23.10
C TRP A 46 -17.82 -7.10 -21.64
N PRO A 47 -18.93 -7.06 -20.89
CA PRO A 47 -18.97 -7.39 -19.45
C PRO A 47 -18.38 -8.75 -19.04
N ASN A 48 -18.41 -9.75 -19.93
CA ASN A 48 -17.85 -11.08 -19.67
C ASN A 48 -16.37 -11.22 -20.10
N MET A 49 -15.77 -10.20 -20.70
CA MET A 49 -14.37 -10.25 -21.12
C MET A 49 -13.47 -9.93 -19.93
N SER A 50 -12.40 -10.72 -19.76
CA SER A 50 -11.36 -10.41 -18.79
C SER A 50 -10.72 -9.05 -19.12
N ARG A 51 -10.59 -8.22 -18.09
CA ARG A 51 -10.01 -6.88 -18.19
C ARG A 51 -9.36 -6.49 -16.87
N PHE A 52 -8.42 -5.55 -16.96
CA PHE A 52 -7.94 -4.83 -15.80
C PHE A 52 -8.86 -3.63 -15.57
N GLU A 53 -9.15 -3.32 -14.30
CA GLU A 53 -9.95 -2.16 -13.90
C GLU A 53 -9.17 -1.34 -12.85
N GLY A 54 -9.12 -0.03 -13.04
CA GLY A 54 -8.46 0.91 -12.13
C GLY A 54 -8.63 2.34 -12.60
N HIS A 55 -8.60 3.33 -11.69
CA HIS A 55 -8.80 4.75 -11.99
C HIS A 55 -10.05 5.03 -12.84
N GLU A 56 -11.16 4.34 -12.53
CA GLU A 56 -12.45 4.47 -13.24
C GLU A 56 -12.39 4.13 -14.74
N THR A 57 -11.30 3.50 -15.18
CA THR A 57 -11.10 3.04 -16.56
C THR A 57 -10.82 1.54 -16.61
N ALA A 58 -10.84 0.98 -17.82
CA ALA A 58 -10.62 -0.43 -18.08
C ALA A 58 -9.56 -0.64 -19.17
N VAL A 59 -8.75 -1.69 -19.02
CA VAL A 59 -7.75 -2.08 -20.03
C VAL A 59 -8.06 -3.50 -20.49
N CYS A 60 -8.21 -3.67 -21.81
CA CYS A 60 -8.52 -4.97 -22.41
C CYS A 60 -7.35 -5.94 -22.21
N GLN A 61 -7.63 -7.24 -22.24
CA GLN A 61 -6.62 -8.26 -22.03
C GLN A 61 -5.44 -8.16 -23.00
N GLN A 62 -5.69 -7.77 -24.26
CA GLN A 62 -4.63 -7.61 -25.26
C GLN A 62 -3.68 -6.47 -24.88
N CYS A 63 -4.19 -5.26 -24.65
CA CYS A 63 -3.39 -4.13 -24.21
C CYS A 63 -2.68 -4.38 -22.86
N TYR A 64 -3.29 -5.17 -21.96
CA TYR A 64 -2.65 -5.56 -20.70
C TYR A 64 -1.48 -6.54 -20.91
N LYS A 65 -1.56 -7.43 -21.90
CA LYS A 65 -0.45 -8.33 -22.27
C LYS A 65 0.67 -7.57 -22.96
N ASP A 66 0.32 -6.61 -23.81
CA ASP A 66 1.26 -5.81 -24.60
C ASP A 66 1.92 -4.67 -23.80
N LYS A 67 1.60 -4.53 -22.51
CA LYS A 67 2.18 -3.49 -21.65
C LYS A 67 3.72 -3.62 -21.60
N ASP A 68 4.40 -2.49 -21.59
CA ASP A 68 5.85 -2.45 -21.40
C ASP A 68 6.22 -2.61 -19.93
N GLN A 69 5.41 -2.00 -19.05
CA GLN A 69 5.64 -1.93 -17.60
C GLN A 69 4.31 -1.88 -16.85
N ILE A 70 4.39 -2.09 -15.53
CA ILE A 70 3.30 -1.79 -14.58
C ILE A 70 3.70 -0.63 -13.68
N CYS A 71 2.74 0.24 -13.37
CA CYS A 71 2.91 1.34 -12.43
C CYS A 71 3.23 0.81 -11.03
N PHE A 72 4.27 1.35 -10.39
CA PHE A 72 4.67 0.91 -9.04
C PHE A 72 3.59 1.22 -7.99
N ASN A 73 2.96 2.40 -8.07
CA ASN A 73 2.01 2.87 -7.05
C ASN A 73 0.63 2.18 -7.13
N CYS A 74 0.13 1.91 -8.34
CA CYS A 74 -1.25 1.42 -8.54
C CYS A 74 -1.37 0.20 -9.44
N ARG A 75 -0.26 -0.34 -9.95
CA ARG A 75 -0.20 -1.49 -10.89
C ARG A 75 -0.94 -1.30 -12.20
N PHE A 76 -1.36 -0.07 -12.52
CA PHE A 76 -1.94 0.25 -13.81
C PHE A 76 -0.93 -0.10 -14.93
N PRO A 77 -1.33 -0.84 -15.98
CA PRO A 77 -0.44 -1.19 -17.09
C PRO A 77 -0.01 0.08 -17.82
N ILE A 78 1.25 0.17 -18.27
CA ILE A 78 1.80 1.32 -19.00
C ILE A 78 2.22 0.85 -20.39
N LEU A 79 1.71 1.52 -21.44
CA LEU A 79 2.08 1.28 -22.84
C LEU A 79 2.94 2.42 -23.38
N ASN A 80 3.96 2.08 -24.16
CA ASN A 80 4.79 2.98 -24.95
C ASN A 80 5.43 4.12 -24.13
N ASN A 81 6.02 3.81 -22.98
CA ASN A 81 6.73 4.83 -22.21
C ASN A 81 8.14 5.04 -22.79
N SER A 82 8.33 6.11 -23.58
CA SER A 82 9.64 6.54 -24.09
C SER A 82 10.61 6.91 -22.95
N GLU A 83 10.07 7.30 -21.79
CA GLU A 83 10.81 7.54 -20.56
C GLU A 83 10.88 6.25 -19.74
N LYS A 84 11.70 5.28 -20.18
CA LYS A 84 11.95 3.99 -19.49
C LYS A 84 12.36 4.10 -18.00
N LYS A 85 12.59 5.32 -17.50
CA LYS A 85 13.08 5.60 -16.15
C LYS A 85 11.99 5.68 -15.08
N THR A 86 10.75 6.05 -15.42
CA THR A 86 9.70 6.31 -14.43
C THR A 86 8.59 5.24 -14.55
N ARG A 87 8.49 4.34 -13.57
CA ARG A 87 7.44 3.30 -13.53
C ARG A 87 6.13 3.86 -12.96
N ILE A 88 5.74 5.05 -13.42
CA ILE A 88 4.61 5.82 -12.89
C ILE A 88 3.63 6.11 -14.02
N CYS A 89 2.39 5.63 -13.87
CA CYS A 89 1.35 5.90 -14.86
C CYS A 89 0.88 7.36 -14.79
N GLU A 90 0.25 7.81 -15.87
CA GLU A 90 -0.34 9.14 -15.98
C GLU A 90 -1.36 9.48 -14.87
N PHE A 91 -2.02 8.48 -14.29
CA PHE A 91 -2.98 8.68 -13.19
C PHE A 91 -2.29 8.96 -11.85
N CYS A 92 -1.08 8.46 -11.65
CA CYS A 92 -0.31 8.70 -10.43
C CYS A 92 0.55 9.96 -10.51
N LYS A 93 0.95 10.40 -11.71
CA LYS A 93 1.78 11.60 -11.92
C LYS A 93 1.24 12.86 -11.22
N PRO A 94 -0.07 13.16 -11.21
CA PRO A 94 -0.61 14.35 -10.55
C PRO A 94 -0.57 14.30 -9.02
N ASP A 95 -0.50 13.10 -8.42
CA ASP A 95 -0.54 12.90 -6.96
C ASP A 95 0.85 12.61 -6.38
N LEU A 96 1.92 12.83 -7.15
CA LEU A 96 3.29 12.60 -6.69
C LEU A 96 3.64 13.54 -5.53
N THR A 97 4.20 12.98 -4.46
CA THR A 97 4.82 13.75 -3.40
C THR A 97 6.15 14.29 -3.91
N LEU A 98 6.31 15.62 -3.85
CA LEU A 98 7.54 16.29 -4.29
C LEU A 98 8.59 16.32 -3.16
N PRO A 99 9.89 16.25 -3.51
CA PRO A 99 10.97 16.54 -2.58
C PRO A 99 10.79 17.92 -1.93
N GLY A 100 11.02 18.02 -0.62
CA GLY A 100 10.77 19.25 0.15
C GLY A 100 9.48 19.21 0.99
N PHE A 101 8.81 18.07 1.05
CA PHE A 101 7.69 17.84 1.97
C PHE A 101 8.15 17.94 3.44
N THR A 102 7.43 18.70 4.27
CA THR A 102 7.75 18.94 5.69
C THR A 102 6.58 18.56 6.63
N LEU A 103 6.80 18.55 7.96
CA LEU A 103 5.72 18.34 8.94
C LEU A 103 4.58 19.37 8.82
N GLN A 104 4.87 20.59 8.37
CA GLN A 104 3.86 21.63 8.18
C GLN A 104 2.87 21.25 7.07
N ASN A 105 3.28 20.43 6.09
CA ASN A 105 2.38 19.85 5.09
C ASN A 105 1.41 18.80 5.67
N LEU A 106 1.57 18.44 6.95
CA LEU A 106 0.80 17.41 7.65
C LEU A 106 -0.02 17.91 8.83
N GLU A 107 -0.19 19.22 9.02
CA GLU A 107 -0.96 19.82 10.14
C GLU A 107 -2.20 18.99 10.58
N PRO A 108 -3.13 18.58 9.69
CA PRO A 108 -4.28 17.75 10.08
C PRO A 108 -3.90 16.35 10.62
N ILE A 109 -2.87 15.73 10.05
CA ILE A 109 -2.35 14.42 10.47
C ILE A 109 -1.57 14.53 11.77
N SER A 110 -0.74 15.55 11.93
CA SER A 110 0.00 15.87 13.15
C SER A 110 -0.96 16.09 14.32
N ALA A 111 -2.03 16.88 14.11
CA ALA A 111 -3.09 17.07 15.09
C ALA A 111 -3.84 15.77 15.41
N PHE A 112 -4.07 14.91 14.41
CA PHE A 112 -4.69 13.60 14.63
C PHE A 112 -3.80 12.66 15.47
N ILE A 113 -2.52 12.53 15.13
CA ILE A 113 -1.56 11.71 15.89
C ILE A 113 -1.50 12.20 17.34
N SER A 114 -1.42 13.52 17.53
CA SER A 114 -1.30 14.18 18.83
C SER A 114 -2.45 13.87 19.80
N LYS A 115 -3.62 13.44 19.30
CA LYS A 115 -4.75 12.97 20.13
C LYS A 115 -4.48 11.64 20.83
N TYR A 116 -3.59 10.82 20.27
CA TYR A 116 -3.37 9.43 20.70
C TYR A 116 -1.92 9.13 21.07
N TRP A 117 -0.96 9.91 20.56
CA TRP A 117 0.47 9.74 20.81
C TRP A 117 1.22 11.07 20.69
N SER A 118 2.49 11.10 21.11
CA SER A 118 3.35 12.27 20.98
C SER A 118 4.00 12.34 19.59
N LEU A 119 4.37 13.52 19.14
CA LEU A 119 5.20 13.71 17.94
C LEU A 119 6.68 13.87 18.33
N PRO A 120 7.63 13.55 17.44
CA PRO A 120 9.04 13.80 17.73
C PRO A 120 9.28 15.30 17.90
N LYS A 121 10.19 15.68 18.81
CA LYS A 121 10.54 17.09 19.07
C LYS A 121 11.09 17.78 17.82
N GLU A 122 11.83 17.03 17.01
CA GLU A 122 12.43 17.47 15.76
C GLU A 122 11.93 16.57 14.62
N THR A 123 11.80 17.15 13.43
CA THR A 123 11.43 16.35 12.25
C THR A 123 12.65 15.50 11.85
N PRO A 124 12.49 14.18 11.67
CA PRO A 124 13.56 13.34 11.15
C PRO A 124 13.99 13.81 9.76
N ASP A 125 15.27 13.65 9.43
CA ASP A 125 15.72 13.87 8.05
C ASP A 125 14.98 12.92 7.10
N ILE A 126 14.70 13.39 5.89
CA ILE A 126 14.00 12.62 4.87
C ILE A 126 14.93 12.40 3.68
N GLN A 127 15.30 11.15 3.46
CA GLN A 127 16.12 10.76 2.31
C GLN A 127 15.29 10.13 1.21
N TRP A 128 15.38 10.71 0.02
CA TRP A 128 14.71 10.27 -1.20
C TRP A 128 15.68 9.43 -2.02
N ILE A 129 15.53 8.11 -1.95
CA ILE A 129 16.46 7.15 -2.55
C ILE A 129 15.76 6.27 -3.59
N PRO A 130 16.48 5.78 -4.62
CA PRO A 130 15.94 4.81 -5.54
C PRO A 130 15.31 3.61 -4.83
N ILE A 131 14.23 3.10 -5.40
CA ILE A 131 13.40 2.12 -4.71
C ILE A 131 14.11 0.80 -4.38
N LEU A 132 15.05 0.40 -5.24
CA LEU A 132 15.90 -0.76 -5.02
C LEU A 132 16.84 -0.56 -3.82
N GLN A 133 17.33 0.67 -3.60
CA GLN A 133 18.13 0.96 -2.41
C GLN A 133 17.27 0.95 -1.14
N LEU A 134 16.03 1.45 -1.22
CA LEU A 134 15.09 1.38 -0.09
C LEU A 134 14.74 -0.07 0.29
N SER A 135 14.70 -0.98 -0.69
CA SER A 135 14.60 -2.43 -0.48
C SER A 135 15.77 -2.96 0.36
N GLU A 136 16.99 -2.61 -0.04
CA GLU A 136 18.21 -3.07 0.61
C GLU A 136 18.30 -2.59 2.06
N ILE A 137 17.90 -1.33 2.32
CA ILE A 137 17.82 -0.76 3.67
C ILE A 137 16.85 -1.53 4.56
N GLN A 138 15.75 -2.05 4.00
CA GLN A 138 14.78 -2.89 4.70
C GLN A 138 15.22 -4.36 4.84
N GLY A 139 16.39 -4.73 4.31
CA GLY A 139 16.95 -6.09 4.42
C GLY A 139 16.55 -7.02 3.27
N HIS A 140 15.89 -6.53 2.23
CA HIS A 140 15.50 -7.31 1.05
C HIS A 140 16.60 -7.27 -0.02
N LYS A 141 17.59 -8.17 0.09
CA LYS A 141 18.79 -8.23 -0.78
C LYS A 141 18.57 -8.87 -2.16
N THR A 142 17.40 -9.44 -2.45
CA THR A 142 17.16 -10.32 -3.61
C THR A 142 16.26 -9.74 -4.70
N VAL A 143 15.99 -8.43 -4.68
CA VAL A 143 15.11 -7.81 -5.70
C VAL A 143 15.94 -7.46 -6.93
N ASP A 144 15.88 -8.31 -7.96
CA ASP A 144 16.63 -8.14 -9.22
C ASP A 144 15.99 -7.14 -10.20
N GLY A 145 14.88 -6.50 -9.81
CA GLY A 145 14.19 -5.49 -10.61
C GLY A 145 13.34 -6.04 -11.77
N THR A 146 13.18 -7.36 -11.89
CA THR A 146 12.21 -7.97 -12.81
C THR A 146 10.77 -7.70 -12.36
N ASP A 147 9.79 -7.82 -13.27
CA ASP A 147 8.37 -7.57 -12.93
C ASP A 147 7.83 -8.54 -11.87
N GLU A 148 8.26 -9.80 -11.89
CA GLU A 148 7.87 -10.82 -10.90
C GLU A 148 8.48 -10.53 -9.52
N SER A 149 9.77 -10.18 -9.47
CA SER A 149 10.45 -9.75 -8.24
C SER A 149 9.87 -8.45 -7.69
N LEU A 150 9.46 -7.53 -8.57
CA LEU A 150 8.84 -6.28 -8.19
C LEU A 150 7.43 -6.49 -7.61
N ASP A 151 6.64 -7.42 -8.16
CA ASP A 151 5.33 -7.76 -7.61
C ASP A 151 5.45 -8.39 -6.21
N LEU A 152 6.47 -9.23 -5.97
CA LEU A 152 6.82 -9.78 -4.65
C LEU A 152 7.36 -8.69 -3.70
N PHE A 153 8.09 -7.73 -4.25
CA PHE A 153 8.68 -6.60 -3.52
C PHE A 153 7.63 -5.55 -3.11
N ILE A 154 6.77 -5.08 -4.02
CA ILE A 154 5.64 -4.18 -3.74
C ILE A 154 4.74 -4.75 -2.66
N GLN A 155 4.54 -6.07 -2.69
CA GLN A 155 3.84 -6.77 -1.63
C GLN A 155 4.55 -6.61 -0.29
N SER A 156 5.87 -6.76 -0.22
CA SER A 156 6.62 -6.82 1.05
C SER A 156 7.17 -5.48 1.55
N PHE A 157 7.01 -4.39 0.79
CA PHE A 157 7.74 -3.13 0.96
C PHE A 157 7.01 -2.10 1.83
N PHE A 158 7.72 -1.48 2.79
CA PHE A 158 7.28 -0.26 3.45
C PHE A 158 7.72 0.96 2.61
N PRO A 159 6.79 1.75 2.04
CA PRO A 159 7.13 2.85 1.14
C PRO A 159 7.74 4.07 1.83
N VAL A 160 7.61 4.13 3.15
CA VAL A 160 8.28 5.09 4.03
C VAL A 160 8.81 4.29 5.22
N PHE A 161 10.10 4.38 5.50
CA PHE A 161 10.77 3.54 6.48
C PHE A 161 11.73 4.33 7.36
N PHE A 162 11.56 4.28 8.67
CA PHE A 162 12.46 4.90 9.63
C PHE A 162 13.61 3.96 9.99
N ARG A 163 14.85 4.46 9.90
CA ARG A 163 16.07 3.77 10.31
C ARG A 163 17.15 4.78 10.65
N ASP A 164 17.96 4.52 11.68
CA ASP A 164 19.13 5.35 12.01
C ASP A 164 18.80 6.86 12.06
N LYS A 165 17.72 7.22 12.78
CA LYS A 165 17.20 8.59 12.94
C LYS A 165 16.76 9.30 11.64
N THR A 166 16.67 8.55 10.54
CA THR A 166 16.32 9.05 9.19
C THR A 166 15.07 8.34 8.67
N ILE A 167 14.20 9.06 7.97
CA ILE A 167 13.10 8.47 7.21
C ILE A 167 13.52 8.33 5.75
N PHE A 168 13.53 7.11 5.25
CA PHE A 168 13.81 6.80 3.86
C PHE A 168 12.51 6.60 3.08
N THR A 169 12.45 7.19 1.89
CA THR A 169 11.37 6.97 0.92
C THR A 169 11.94 7.03 -0.50
N TYR A 170 11.10 6.88 -1.53
CA TYR A 170 11.53 6.89 -2.92
C TYR A 170 10.98 8.10 -3.69
N PRO A 171 11.75 8.63 -4.67
CA PRO A 171 11.23 9.60 -5.62
C PRO A 171 9.99 9.01 -6.30
N GLU A 172 8.93 9.81 -6.47
CA GLU A 172 7.69 9.41 -7.16
C GLU A 172 6.72 8.52 -6.36
N ILE A 173 6.82 8.50 -5.03
CA ILE A 173 5.73 8.04 -4.18
C ILE A 173 4.52 8.99 -4.29
N VAL A 174 3.30 8.45 -4.38
CA VAL A 174 2.09 9.30 -4.35
C VAL A 174 1.64 9.62 -2.92
N ASN A 175 0.97 10.75 -2.71
CA ASN A 175 0.53 11.21 -1.38
C ASN A 175 -0.34 10.20 -0.66
N SER A 176 -1.21 9.51 -1.40
CA SER A 176 -2.06 8.44 -0.86
C SER A 176 -1.24 7.32 -0.18
N TRP A 177 -0.03 7.03 -0.66
CA TRP A 177 0.91 6.12 -0.01
C TRP A 177 1.81 6.83 1.01
N PHE A 178 2.33 8.00 0.67
CA PHE A 178 3.29 8.70 1.51
C PHE A 178 2.70 9.11 2.87
N ILE A 179 1.55 9.80 2.87
CA ILE A 179 1.01 10.44 4.08
C ILE A 179 0.72 9.44 5.21
N PRO A 180 -0.01 8.33 5.00
CA PRO A 180 -0.28 7.38 6.09
C PRO A 180 1.00 6.76 6.65
N TYR A 181 1.91 6.35 5.77
CA TYR A 181 3.12 5.65 6.17
C TYR A 181 4.11 6.58 6.85
N PHE A 182 4.27 7.80 6.34
CA PHE A 182 5.06 8.83 6.99
C PHE A 182 4.54 9.14 8.39
N GLY A 183 3.23 9.35 8.55
CA GLY A 183 2.63 9.58 9.87
C GLY A 183 2.86 8.42 10.85
N GLY A 184 2.84 7.17 10.37
CA GLY A 184 3.24 6.01 11.16
C GLY A 184 4.72 6.02 11.55
N GLN A 185 5.61 6.35 10.61
CA GLN A 185 7.05 6.40 10.86
C GLN A 185 7.46 7.58 11.76
N LEU A 186 6.68 8.67 11.81
CA LEU A 186 6.86 9.73 12.82
C LEU A 186 6.68 9.21 14.24
N VAL A 187 5.72 8.30 14.45
CA VAL A 187 5.50 7.67 15.76
C VAL A 187 6.67 6.75 16.10
N VAL A 188 7.18 5.98 15.13
CA VAL A 188 8.39 5.17 15.34
C VAL A 188 9.56 6.07 15.72
N SER A 189 9.78 7.14 14.97
CA SER A 189 10.85 8.09 15.26
C SER A 189 10.72 8.72 16.65
N GLU A 190 9.52 9.12 17.06
CA GLU A 190 9.29 9.66 18.40
C GLU A 190 9.68 8.65 19.48
N VAL A 191 9.29 7.39 19.32
CA VAL A 191 9.62 6.32 20.27
C VAL A 191 11.14 6.18 20.38
N PHE A 192 11.86 6.05 19.28
CA PHE A 192 13.33 5.90 19.31
C PHE A 192 14.03 7.14 19.90
N SER A 193 13.57 8.34 19.54
CA SER A 193 14.10 9.59 20.08
C SER A 193 13.85 9.75 21.59
N ARG A 194 12.73 9.23 22.11
CA ARG A 194 12.39 9.29 23.55
C ARG A 194 13.40 8.53 24.41
N TYR A 195 14.00 7.46 23.87
CA TYR A 195 14.96 6.61 24.57
C TYR A 195 16.41 6.82 24.09
N ASP A 196 16.67 7.85 23.27
CA ASP A 196 17.95 8.10 22.60
C ASP A 196 18.55 6.85 21.94
N LEU A 197 17.70 6.11 21.23
CA LEU A 197 18.09 4.90 20.51
C LEU A 197 18.26 5.18 19.03
N GLU A 198 19.32 4.63 18.44
CA GLU A 198 19.39 4.44 17.00
C GLU A 198 18.67 3.14 16.64
N ASN A 199 17.86 3.18 15.59
CA ASN A 199 17.15 1.99 15.13
C ASN A 199 18.05 1.18 14.19
N THR A 200 18.73 0.19 14.75
CA THR A 200 19.66 -0.68 14.02
C THR A 200 18.98 -1.84 13.28
N ASN A 201 17.66 -1.77 13.07
CA ASN A 201 16.87 -2.87 12.49
C ASN A 201 16.92 -4.16 13.35
N GLY A 202 17.05 -3.99 14.68
CA GLY A 202 17.02 -5.09 15.64
C GLY A 202 15.67 -5.81 15.67
N HIS A 203 15.69 -7.08 16.07
CA HIS A 203 14.47 -7.87 16.31
C HIS A 203 14.24 -8.05 17.81
N THR A 204 14.38 -6.98 18.60
CA THR A 204 14.04 -7.03 20.02
C THR A 204 12.53 -6.78 20.21
N PRO A 205 11.95 -7.21 21.33
CA PRO A 205 10.57 -6.87 21.65
C PRO A 205 10.28 -5.36 21.71
N PHE A 206 11.30 -4.53 21.95
CA PHE A 206 11.16 -3.07 21.85
C PHE A 206 10.94 -2.64 20.39
N ASP A 207 11.79 -3.11 19.48
CA ASP A 207 11.71 -2.79 18.04
C ASP A 207 10.37 -3.25 17.46
N ASP A 208 9.97 -4.49 17.78
CA ASP A 208 8.71 -5.09 17.33
C ASP A 208 7.49 -4.27 17.77
N LEU A 209 7.49 -3.82 19.03
CA LEU A 209 6.42 -2.98 19.56
C LEU A 209 6.44 -1.58 18.95
N ALA A 210 7.61 -0.96 18.78
CA ALA A 210 7.75 0.36 18.18
C ALA A 210 7.26 0.37 16.72
N PHE A 211 7.69 -0.59 15.91
CA PHE A 211 7.22 -0.73 14.53
C PHE A 211 5.76 -1.19 14.44
N GLY A 212 5.31 -2.04 15.37
CA GLY A 212 3.89 -2.43 15.50
C GLY A 212 3.01 -1.22 15.78
N LEU A 213 3.46 -0.30 16.64
CA LEU A 213 2.81 0.96 16.94
C LEU A 213 2.79 1.91 15.73
N GLY A 214 3.92 2.07 15.03
CA GLY A 214 3.98 2.85 13.79
C GLY A 214 3.01 2.34 12.71
N ARG A 215 2.92 1.01 12.56
CA ARG A 215 1.96 0.37 11.66
C ARG A 215 0.51 0.57 12.10
N TYR A 216 0.24 0.55 13.40
CA TYR A 216 -1.07 0.87 13.96
C TYR A 216 -1.50 2.31 13.64
N PHE A 217 -0.60 3.28 13.79
CA PHE A 217 -0.88 4.68 13.41
C PHE A 217 -1.06 4.85 11.90
N THR A 218 -0.25 4.15 11.09
CA THR A 218 -0.45 4.07 9.62
C THR A 218 -1.88 3.61 9.29
N TYR A 219 -2.38 2.57 9.97
CA TYR A 219 -3.75 2.07 9.81
C TYR A 219 -4.80 3.11 10.19
N LEU A 220 -4.64 3.80 11.32
CA LEU A 220 -5.57 4.83 11.77
C LEU A 220 -5.63 6.03 10.80
N ILE A 221 -4.48 6.47 10.31
CA ILE A 221 -4.39 7.58 9.35
C ILE A 221 -5.00 7.17 8.00
N ALA A 222 -4.70 5.96 7.50
CA ALA A 222 -5.32 5.46 6.29
C ALA A 222 -6.85 5.37 6.41
N LYS A 223 -7.37 5.01 7.59
CA LYS A 223 -8.82 5.00 7.88
C LYS A 223 -9.40 6.41 7.87
N LEU A 224 -8.72 7.37 8.50
CA LEU A 224 -9.11 8.78 8.50
C LEU A 224 -9.22 9.34 7.07
N LEU A 225 -8.23 9.03 6.24
CA LEU A 225 -8.16 9.47 4.84
C LEU A 225 -9.04 8.67 3.88
N LYS A 226 -9.77 7.65 4.36
CA LYS A 226 -10.56 6.71 3.54
C LYS A 226 -9.74 6.04 2.43
N ASN A 227 -8.45 5.82 2.66
CA ASN A 227 -7.57 5.18 1.69
C ASN A 227 -7.65 3.65 1.81
N ASN A 228 -8.55 3.06 1.02
CA ASN A 228 -8.78 1.60 1.01
C ASN A 228 -7.55 0.79 0.56
N GLN A 229 -6.73 1.33 -0.34
CA GLN A 229 -5.54 0.65 -0.83
C GLN A 229 -4.49 0.55 0.28
N ALA A 230 -4.16 1.67 0.94
CA ALA A 230 -3.26 1.66 2.08
C ALA A 230 -3.78 0.77 3.21
N LEU A 231 -5.08 0.82 3.53
CA LEU A 231 -5.70 -0.05 4.54
C LEU A 231 -5.53 -1.55 4.25
N ARG A 232 -5.64 -1.95 2.98
CA ARG A 232 -5.44 -3.34 2.56
C ARG A 232 -3.98 -3.76 2.77
N TYR A 233 -3.03 -2.92 2.35
CA TYR A 233 -1.61 -3.26 2.43
C TYR A 233 -1.06 -3.26 3.85
N VAL A 234 -1.45 -2.27 4.68
CA VAL A 234 -1.08 -2.24 6.10
C VAL A 234 -1.54 -3.49 6.84
N LYS A 235 -2.65 -4.13 6.41
CA LYS A 235 -3.10 -5.40 6.97
C LYS A 235 -2.36 -6.62 6.40
N GLN A 236 -1.89 -6.55 5.15
CA GLN A 236 -1.33 -7.68 4.44
C GLN A 236 0.18 -7.87 4.66
N PHE A 237 0.97 -6.81 4.95
CA PHE A 237 2.44 -6.91 4.88
C PHE A 237 3.26 -5.99 5.80
N PRO A 238 4.51 -6.38 6.13
CA PRO A 238 5.15 -7.68 5.95
C PRO A 238 4.78 -8.67 7.06
N LYS A 239 5.10 -9.95 6.83
CA LYS A 239 5.28 -10.99 7.85
C LYS A 239 6.62 -10.76 8.60
N ASN A 240 6.79 -9.58 9.18
CA ASN A 240 7.92 -9.27 10.05
C ASN A 240 7.52 -9.41 11.51
N SER A 241 8.50 -9.43 12.41
CA SER A 241 8.34 -9.60 13.85
C SER A 241 7.41 -8.55 14.50
N ALA A 242 7.18 -7.41 13.83
CA ALA A 242 6.23 -6.37 14.24
C ALA A 242 4.74 -6.67 13.92
N ALA A 243 4.44 -7.63 13.03
CA ALA A 243 3.06 -7.93 12.63
C ALA A 243 2.15 -8.41 13.79
N PRO A 244 2.61 -9.29 14.71
CA PRO A 244 1.87 -9.67 15.90
C PRO A 244 1.51 -8.47 16.79
N GLU A 245 2.46 -7.56 17.03
CA GLU A 245 2.21 -6.35 17.84
C GLU A 245 1.19 -5.44 17.16
N PHE A 246 1.29 -5.21 15.85
CA PHE A 246 0.26 -4.47 15.12
C PHE A 246 -1.15 -5.08 15.31
N LEU A 247 -1.29 -6.40 15.13
CA LEU A 247 -2.59 -7.06 15.27
C LEU A 247 -3.14 -6.95 16.68
N LYS A 248 -2.27 -7.06 17.69
CA LYS A 248 -2.62 -6.86 19.11
C LYS A 248 -3.11 -5.43 19.36
N LEU A 249 -2.34 -4.42 18.95
CA LEU A 249 -2.71 -3.01 19.13
C LEU A 249 -3.98 -2.65 18.36
N LYS A 250 -4.16 -3.19 17.15
CA LYS A 250 -5.39 -3.04 16.36
C LYS A 250 -6.60 -3.58 17.11
N ALA A 251 -6.51 -4.82 17.61
CA ALA A 251 -7.60 -5.41 18.39
C ALA A 251 -7.89 -4.60 19.66
N MET A 252 -6.87 -4.19 20.40
CA MET A 252 -7.04 -3.32 21.57
C MET A 252 -7.75 -2.02 21.23
N GLY A 253 -7.32 -1.33 20.16
CA GLY A 253 -7.94 -0.07 19.74
C GLY A 253 -9.40 -0.23 19.30
N GLU A 254 -9.74 -1.33 18.62
CA GLU A 254 -11.09 -1.60 18.13
C GLU A 254 -12.05 -2.05 19.25
N TYR A 255 -11.58 -2.83 20.22
CA TYR A 255 -12.44 -3.40 21.27
C TYR A 255 -12.37 -2.67 22.62
N ARG A 256 -11.27 -1.96 22.90
CA ARG A 256 -11.00 -1.38 24.24
C ARG A 256 -10.58 0.10 24.23
N LYS A 257 -10.75 0.79 23.09
CA LYS A 257 -10.45 2.23 22.86
C LYS A 257 -8.95 2.56 22.77
N HIS A 258 -8.65 3.63 22.03
CA HIS A 258 -7.28 4.08 21.73
C HIS A 258 -6.44 4.48 22.96
N ALA A 259 -7.08 4.89 24.06
CA ALA A 259 -6.36 5.25 25.29
C ALA A 259 -5.63 4.05 25.91
N GLU A 260 -6.21 2.85 25.84
CA GLU A 260 -5.57 1.63 26.35
C GLU A 260 -4.36 1.22 25.52
N VAL A 261 -4.40 1.47 24.21
CA VAL A 261 -3.24 1.24 23.32
C VAL A 261 -2.06 2.10 23.76
N LYS A 262 -2.30 3.37 24.09
CA LYS A 262 -1.26 4.28 24.56
C LYS A 262 -0.63 3.76 25.86
N SER A 263 -1.45 3.49 26.88
CA SER A 263 -0.94 3.03 28.18
C SER A 263 -0.15 1.73 28.08
N TYR A 264 -0.65 0.75 27.30
CA TYR A 264 0.06 -0.51 27.07
C TYR A 264 1.41 -0.29 26.36
N ALA A 265 1.43 0.55 25.32
CA ALA A 265 2.66 0.83 24.58
C ALA A 265 3.70 1.52 25.47
N GLU A 266 3.31 2.55 26.24
CA GLU A 266 4.23 3.27 27.13
C GLU A 266 4.83 2.37 28.21
N GLU A 267 4.01 1.52 28.85
CA GLU A 267 4.47 0.58 29.87
C GLU A 267 5.48 -0.42 29.30
N ASN A 268 5.15 -1.05 28.17
CA ASN A 268 5.96 -2.12 27.60
C ASN A 268 7.22 -1.59 26.91
N LEU A 269 7.17 -0.44 26.23
CA LEU A 269 8.35 0.20 25.65
C LEU A 269 9.36 0.56 26.75
N SER A 270 8.91 1.13 27.86
CA SER A 270 9.79 1.45 29.00
C SER A 270 10.46 0.20 29.57
N LYS A 271 9.68 -0.87 29.78
CA LYS A 271 10.19 -2.16 30.26
C LYS A 271 11.20 -2.78 29.30
N TYR A 272 10.93 -2.75 27.99
CA TYR A 272 11.80 -3.34 26.99
C TYR A 272 13.06 -2.51 26.75
N ALA A 273 12.97 -1.17 26.79
CA ALA A 273 14.14 -0.29 26.72
C ALA A 273 15.12 -0.56 27.87
N LYS A 274 14.63 -0.70 29.10
CA LYS A 274 15.44 -1.10 30.26
C LYS A 274 16.11 -2.46 30.06
N LYS A 275 15.35 -3.45 29.62
CA LYS A 275 15.82 -4.84 29.53
C LYS A 275 16.80 -5.09 28.39
N TYR A 276 16.54 -4.51 27.21
CA TYR A 276 17.26 -4.85 25.98
C TYR A 276 18.26 -3.78 25.53
N TYR A 277 18.12 -2.54 26.04
CA TYR A 277 18.98 -1.42 25.68
C TYR A 277 19.63 -0.71 26.88
N ASN A 278 19.48 -1.24 28.10
CA ASN A 278 20.04 -0.67 29.34
C ASN A 278 19.69 0.82 29.58
N GLN A 279 18.53 1.25 29.07
CA GLN A 279 18.02 2.62 29.28
C GLN A 279 17.37 2.72 30.67
N ASN A 280 17.67 3.76 31.44
CA ASN A 280 17.12 3.95 32.79
C ASN A 280 15.78 4.69 32.80
#